data_AF-A0A9E6UMY0-F1
#
_entry.id   AF-A0A9E6UMY0-F1
#
_cell.length_a   1.000
_cell.length_b   1.000
_cell.length_c   1.000
_cell.angle_alpha   90.00
_cell.angle_beta   90.00
_cell.angle_gamma   90.00
#
_symmetry.space_group_name_H-M   'P 1'
#
loop_
_entity.id
_entity.type
_entity.pdbx_description
1 polymer ?
#
loop_
_entity_poly.entity_id
_entity_poly.type
_entity_poly.pdbx_seq_one_letter_code
_entity_poly.pdbx_strand_id
1 'polypeptide(L)'
;MTADRDAFVTVAVCYSLPAAVVARSALEARGLPTYATGQSLAHIDWTLMVAIGGIDIRVPADCEADARALLGEGDPVPLRETSTFWARPVFWTALSVPAYLILHLWPLWLRRLK
;
A
#
# COMPACT_ATOMS: atom_id res chain seq x y z
N MET A 1 30.82 5.16 12.99
CA MET A 1 29.52 5.57 13.55
C MET A 1 28.48 4.55 13.13
N THR A 2 28.61 3.33 13.64
CA THR A 2 27.70 2.20 13.41
C THR A 2 26.65 2.25 14.51
N ALA A 3 25.67 3.13 14.34
CA ALA A 3 24.46 3.06 15.15
C ALA A 3 23.79 1.72 14.83
N ASP A 4 23.67 0.93 15.87
CA ASP A 4 23.07 -0.38 15.92
C ASP A 4 21.77 -0.43 15.11
N ARG A 5 21.75 -1.20 14.02
CA ARG A 5 20.53 -1.38 13.21
C ARG A 5 19.50 -2.26 13.93
N ASP A 6 19.89 -2.94 15.00
CA ASP A 6 19.02 -3.76 15.84
C ASP A 6 18.22 -2.91 16.85
N ALA A 7 18.54 -1.62 17.00
CA ALA A 7 17.84 -0.73 17.93
C ALA A 7 16.49 -0.20 17.42
N PHE A 8 16.15 -0.38 16.14
CA PHE A 8 14.90 0.16 15.55
C PHE A 8 13.88 -0.94 15.28
N VAL A 9 12.68 -0.81 15.83
CA VAL A 9 11.57 -1.76 15.68
C VAL A 9 10.49 -1.20 14.77
N THR A 10 9.84 -2.07 14.00
CA THR A 10 8.73 -1.68 13.12
C THR A 10 7.44 -1.56 13.93
N VAL A 11 6.82 -0.39 13.89
CA VAL A 11 5.56 -0.09 14.60
C VAL A 11 4.36 -0.06 13.68
N ALA A 12 4.57 0.18 12.38
CA ALA A 12 3.53 0.14 11.37
C ALA A 12 4.10 -0.16 9.98
N VAL A 13 3.23 -0.64 9.10
CA VAL A 13 3.51 -0.90 7.69
C VAL A 13 2.50 -0.11 6.86
N CYS A 14 2.96 0.62 5.85
CA CYS A 14 2.10 1.43 4.97
C CYS A 14 2.28 1.01 3.51
N TYR A 15 1.20 0.84 2.76
CA TYR A 15 1.29 0.48 1.32
C TYR A 15 1.26 1.68 0.37
N SER A 16 0.96 2.87 0.90
CA SER A 16 0.98 4.11 0.14
C SER A 16 1.98 5.10 0.71
N LEU A 17 2.65 5.84 -0.18
CA LEU A 17 3.59 6.89 0.22
C LEU A 17 2.92 7.98 1.08
N PRO A 18 1.69 8.47 0.79
CA PRO A 18 1.02 9.45 1.63
C PRO A 18 0.75 8.94 3.05
N ALA A 19 0.30 7.68 3.20
CA ALA A 19 0.06 7.09 4.52
C ALA A 19 1.36 7.01 5.34
N ALA A 20 2.46 6.61 4.71
CA ALA A 20 3.76 6.56 5.36
C ALA A 20 4.24 7.95 5.81
N VAL A 21 4.04 8.98 4.99
CA VAL A 21 4.38 10.37 5.34
C VAL A 21 3.54 10.87 6.52
N VAL A 22 2.23 10.62 6.51
CA VAL A 22 1.33 11.01 7.62
C VAL A 22 1.73 10.33 8.92
N ALA A 23 1.96 9.01 8.90
CA ALA A 23 2.38 8.26 10.08
C ALA A 23 3.73 8.76 10.62
N ARG A 24 4.70 9.01 9.73
CA ARG A 24 6.01 9.55 10.11
C ARG A 24 5.88 10.94 10.72
N SER A 25 5.14 11.85 10.07
CA SER A 25 4.94 13.21 10.56
C SER A 25 4.20 13.25 11.90
N ALA A 26 3.25 12.34 12.15
CA ALA A 26 2.55 12.24 13.42
C ALA A 26 3.49 11.84 14.58
N LEU A 27 4.39 10.89 14.33
CA LEU A 27 5.40 10.44 15.29
C LEU A 27 6.47 11.53 15.53
N GLU A 28 7.00 12.12 14.45
CA GLU A 28 7.97 13.23 14.50
C GLU A 28 7.41 14.44 15.26
N ALA A 29 6.13 14.77 15.08
CA ALA A 29 5.47 15.89 15.77
C ALA A 29 5.41 15.70 17.30
N ARG A 30 5.51 14.47 17.80
CA ARG A 30 5.62 14.16 19.24
C ARG A 30 7.05 13.93 19.71
N GLY A 31 8.04 14.22 18.87
CA GLY A 31 9.45 14.07 19.21
C GLY A 31 9.95 12.63 19.19
N LEU A 32 9.19 11.69 18.61
CA LEU A 32 9.62 10.30 18.48
C LEU A 32 10.54 10.16 17.27
N PRO A 33 11.81 9.72 17.45
CA PRO A 33 12.71 9.51 16.33
C PRO A 33 12.13 8.44 15.41
N THR A 34 11.90 8.77 14.14
CA THR A 34 11.22 7.89 13.20
C THR A 34 12.03 7.73 11.92
N TYR A 35 12.00 6.53 11.35
CA TYR A 35 12.60 6.26 10.05
C TYR A 35 11.66 5.36 9.22
N ALA A 36 11.52 5.68 7.93
CA ALA A 36 10.68 4.92 7.00
C ALA A 36 11.55 4.15 6.00
N THR A 37 11.42 2.82 5.96
CA THR A 37 12.16 1.96 5.03
C THR A 37 11.27 1.59 3.85
N GLY A 38 11.79 1.63 2.62
CA GLY A 38 11.02 1.30 1.40
C GLY A 38 10.41 2.51 0.66
N GLN A 39 10.58 3.74 1.17
CA GLN A 39 10.06 4.95 0.52
C GLN A 39 10.64 5.16 -0.90
N SER A 40 11.93 4.91 -1.10
CA SER A 40 12.57 5.07 -2.41
C SER A 40 11.96 4.12 -3.45
N LEU A 41 11.59 2.91 -3.03
CA LEU A 41 11.00 1.92 -3.92
C LEU A 41 9.55 2.28 -4.26
N ALA A 42 8.77 2.73 -3.28
CA ALA A 42 7.43 3.26 -3.50
C ALA A 42 7.43 4.45 -4.47
N HIS A 43 8.51 5.25 -4.49
CA HIS A 43 8.69 6.36 -5.42
C HIS A 43 8.98 5.92 -6.87
N ILE A 44 9.63 4.77 -7.04
CA ILE A 44 10.00 4.22 -8.36
C ILE A 44 8.83 3.42 -8.93
N ASP A 45 8.31 2.47 -8.15
CA ASP A 45 7.24 1.58 -8.54
C ASP A 45 6.38 1.20 -7.32
N TRP A 46 5.32 1.97 -7.14
CA TRP A 46 4.35 1.74 -6.08
C TRP A 46 3.58 0.43 -6.24
N THR A 47 3.48 -0.14 -7.46
CA THR A 47 2.71 -1.38 -7.69
C THR A 47 3.41 -2.60 -7.09
N LEU A 48 4.74 -2.55 -6.94
CA LEU A 48 5.53 -3.60 -6.31
C LEU A 48 5.45 -3.57 -4.77
N MET A 49 4.90 -2.52 -4.16
CA MET A 49 4.86 -2.40 -2.70
C MET A 49 4.04 -3.51 -2.03
N VAL A 50 3.02 -4.03 -2.71
CA VAL A 50 2.26 -5.20 -2.24
C VAL A 50 3.12 -6.45 -2.18
N ALA A 51 3.98 -6.67 -3.19
CA ALA A 51 4.85 -7.84 -3.27
C ALA A 51 6.00 -7.79 -2.26
N ILE A 52 6.44 -6.58 -1.89
CA ILE A 52 7.64 -6.35 -1.08
C ILE A 52 7.29 -6.12 0.40
N GLY A 53 5.99 -6.02 0.72
CA GLY A 53 5.51 -5.94 2.10
C GLY A 53 5.26 -4.52 2.60
N GLY A 54 5.37 -3.50 1.75
CA GLY A 54 5.05 -2.12 2.11
C GLY A 54 6.25 -1.27 2.55
N ILE A 55 5.94 -0.12 3.15
CA ILE A 55 6.86 0.84 3.72
C ILE A 55 6.83 0.65 5.24
N ASP A 56 7.94 0.23 5.82
CA ASP A 56 8.05 0.04 7.27
C ASP A 56 8.28 1.38 7.97
N ILE A 57 7.45 1.70 8.95
CA ILE A 57 7.67 2.81 9.88
C ILE A 57 8.36 2.25 11.12
N ARG A 58 9.59 2.71 11.37
CA ARG A 58 10.45 2.23 12.44
C ARG A 58 10.78 3.33 13.43
N VAL A 59 10.85 2.96 14.71
CA VAL A 59 11.25 3.82 15.83
C VAL A 59 12.27 3.09 16.70
N PRO A 60 13.08 3.79 17.53
CA PRO A 60 13.88 3.13 18.56
C PRO A 60 13.01 2.21 19.42
N ALA A 61 13.54 1.05 19.82
CA ALA A 61 12.83 0.07 20.65
C ALA A 61 12.25 0.69 21.94
N ASP A 62 12.98 1.63 22.55
CA ASP A 62 12.54 2.35 23.75
C ASP A 62 11.26 3.17 23.54
N CYS A 63 10.94 3.53 22.30
CA CYS A 63 9.79 4.33 21.91
C CYS A 63 8.62 3.49 21.35
N GLU A 64 8.75 2.16 21.29
CA GLU A 64 7.80 1.27 20.63
C GLU A 64 6.38 1.39 21.19
N ALA A 65 6.24 1.39 22.52
CA ALA A 65 4.96 1.45 23.20
C ALA A 65 4.24 2.78 22.92
N ASP A 66 4.94 3.89 23.07
CA ASP A 66 4.40 5.23 22.84
C ASP A 66 4.01 5.43 21.36
N ALA A 67 4.84 4.96 20.44
CA ALA A 67 4.58 5.03 19.01
C ALA A 67 3.35 4.22 18.61
N ARG A 68 3.20 2.99 19.14
CA ARG A 68 2.00 2.18 18.88
C ARG A 68 0.74 2.77 19.48
N ALA A 69 0.83 3.31 20.70
CA ALA A 69 -0.29 4.00 21.32
C ALA A 69 -0.74 5.18 20.45
N LEU A 70 0.20 6.01 19.99
CA LEU A 70 -0.10 7.17 19.15
C LEU A 70 -0.74 6.81 17.81
N LEU A 71 -0.22 5.78 17.13
CA LEU A 71 -0.77 5.34 15.86
C LEU A 71 -2.12 4.63 16.01
N GLY A 72 -2.42 4.05 17.17
CA GLY A 72 -3.70 3.40 17.48
C GLY A 72 -4.77 4.36 18.03
N GLU A 73 -4.39 5.51 18.57
CA GLU A 73 -5.29 6.50 19.19
C GLU A 73 -5.92 7.46 18.15
N GLY A 74 -5.36 7.54 16.94
CA GLY A 74 -5.92 8.26 15.79
C GLY A 74 -6.87 7.41 14.94
N ASP A 75 -7.64 8.06 14.05
CA ASP A 75 -8.36 7.36 12.96
C ASP A 75 -7.33 6.48 12.24
N PRO A 76 -7.54 5.15 12.14
CA PRO A 76 -6.50 4.25 11.66
C PRO A 76 -6.12 4.70 10.25
N VAL A 77 -4.93 5.30 10.11
CA VAL A 77 -4.28 5.45 8.81
C VAL A 77 -4.38 4.06 8.22
N PRO A 78 -5.04 3.84 7.07
CA PRO A 78 -5.26 2.49 6.57
C PRO A 78 -3.89 1.88 6.28
N LEU A 79 -3.35 1.16 7.27
CA LEU A 79 -2.07 0.45 7.22
C LEU A 79 -2.13 -0.69 6.19
N ARG A 80 -3.32 -0.97 5.69
CA ARG A 80 -3.64 -1.88 4.62
C ARG A 80 -4.49 -1.12 3.62
N GLU A 81 -4.01 -0.98 2.39
CA GLU A 81 -4.83 -0.48 1.29
C GLU A 81 -6.10 -1.34 1.23
N THR A 82 -7.26 -0.68 1.32
CA THR A 82 -8.55 -1.32 1.22
C THR A 82 -8.66 -2.03 -0.13
N SER A 83 -9.20 -3.25 -0.12
CA SER A 83 -9.40 -4.13 -1.30
C SER A 83 -10.09 -3.46 -2.50
N THR A 84 -10.65 -2.28 -2.30
CA THR A 84 -11.14 -1.34 -3.32
C THR A 84 -10.15 -1.00 -4.43
N PHE A 85 -8.83 -1.07 -4.18
CA PHE A 85 -7.82 -0.79 -5.20
C PHE A 85 -7.91 -1.75 -6.40
N TRP A 86 -8.16 -3.05 -6.15
CA TRP A 86 -8.41 -4.04 -7.21
C TRP A 86 -9.88 -4.11 -7.66
N ALA A 87 -10.82 -3.66 -6.84
CA ALA A 87 -12.25 -3.80 -7.13
C ALA A 87 -12.71 -3.01 -8.36
N ARG A 88 -12.18 -1.80 -8.59
CA ARG A 88 -12.53 -0.98 -9.76
C ARG A 88 -11.97 -1.52 -11.08
N PRO A 89 -10.68 -1.88 -11.21
CA PRO A 89 -10.16 -2.41 -12.46
C PRO A 89 -10.71 -3.80 -12.81
N VAL A 90 -10.98 -4.67 -11.83
CA VAL A 90 -11.56 -6.01 -12.09
C VAL A 90 -13.01 -5.96 -12.57
N PHE A 91 -13.83 -5.06 -12.02
CA PHE A 91 -15.23 -4.93 -12.45
C PHE A 91 -15.37 -4.45 -13.90
N TRP A 92 -14.54 -3.47 -14.32
CA TRP A 92 -14.56 -2.96 -15.70
C TRP A 92 -13.93 -3.95 -16.70
N THR A 93 -12.91 -4.71 -16.29
CA THR A 93 -12.31 -5.75 -17.16
C THR A 93 -13.24 -6.95 -17.35
N ALA A 94 -13.97 -7.37 -16.30
CA ALA A 94 -14.95 -8.45 -16.39
C ALA A 94 -16.13 -8.14 -17.33
N LEU A 95 -16.49 -6.86 -17.49
CA LEU A 95 -17.58 -6.44 -18.39
C LEU A 95 -17.10 -6.23 -19.85
N SER A 96 -15.91 -5.66 -20.03
CA SER A 96 -15.41 -5.25 -21.35
C SER A 96 -14.93 -6.41 -22.22
N VAL A 97 -14.31 -7.44 -21.64
CA VAL A 97 -13.85 -8.63 -22.38
C VAL A 97 -15.00 -9.41 -23.05
N PRO A 98 -16.08 -9.80 -22.36
CA PRO A 98 -17.20 -10.48 -23.01
C PRO A 98 -17.94 -9.59 -24.01
N ALA A 99 -18.09 -8.29 -23.74
CA ALA A 99 -18.70 -7.36 -24.70
C ALA A 99 -17.88 -7.25 -26.00
N TYR A 100 -16.55 -7.19 -25.90
CA TYR A 100 -15.63 -7.17 -27.04
C TYR A 100 -15.68 -8.48 -27.84
N LEU A 101 -15.66 -9.63 -27.15
CA LEU A 101 -15.77 -10.95 -27.79
C LEU A 101 -17.11 -11.13 -28.50
N ILE A 102 -18.22 -10.69 -27.90
CA ILE A 102 -19.53 -10.72 -28.54
C ILE A 102 -19.51 -9.84 -29.79
N LEU A 103 -19.07 -8.59 -29.70
CA LEU A 103 -19.07 -7.65 -30.82
C LEU A 103 -18.21 -8.13 -32.01
N HIS A 104 -17.07 -8.77 -31.75
CA HIS A 104 -16.14 -9.21 -32.81
C HIS A 104 -16.31 -10.65 -33.28
N LEU A 105 -16.86 -11.55 -32.46
CA LEU A 105 -17.15 -12.93 -32.88
C LEU A 105 -18.56 -13.10 -33.44
N TRP A 106 -19.48 -12.15 -33.19
CA TRP A 106 -20.81 -12.07 -33.81
C TRP A 106 -20.81 -12.23 -35.35
N PRO A 107 -19.95 -11.54 -36.12
CA PRO A 107 -19.91 -11.72 -37.58
C PRO A 107 -19.40 -13.11 -38.03
N LEU A 108 -18.68 -13.84 -37.18
CA LEU A 108 -18.21 -15.21 -37.48
C LEU A 108 -19.30 -16.24 -37.23
N TRP A 109 -20.13 -16.04 -36.20
CA TRP A 109 -21.28 -16.89 -35.90
C TRP A 109 -22.38 -16.81 -36.98
N LEU A 110 -22.66 -15.60 -37.50
CA LEU A 110 -23.64 -15.40 -38.58
C LEU A 110 -23.23 -16.06 -39.91
N ARG A 111 -21.93 -16.25 -40.15
CA ARG A 111 -21.41 -16.91 -41.36
C ARG A 111 -21.54 -18.44 -41.35
N ARG A 112 -21.83 -19.05 -40.19
CA ARG A 112 -22.05 -20.51 -40.08
C ARG A 112 -23.52 -20.93 -40.08
N LEU A 113 -24.44 -19.97 -40.07
CA LEU A 113 -25.90 -20.18 -40.13
C LEU A 113 -26.49 -19.98 -41.54
N LYS A 114 -25.62 -19.73 -42.53
CA LYS A 114 -25.93 -19.78 -43.97
C LYS A 114 -25.25 -20.99 -44.58
#